data_AF-A0A950SZ14-F1
#
_entry.id   AF-A0A950SZ14-F1
#
_cell.length_a   1.000
_cell.length_b   1.000
_cell.length_c   1.000
_cell.angle_alpha   90.00
_cell.angle_beta   90.00
_cell.angle_gamma   90.00
#
_symmetry.space_group_name_H-M   'P 1'
#
loop_
_entity.id
_entity.type
_entity.pdbx_description
1 polymer ?
#
loop_
_entity_poly.entity_id
_entity_poly.type
_entity_poly.pdbx_seq_one_letter_code
_entity_poly.pdbx_strand_id
1 'polypeptide(L)'
;MAPTLPIVGIGASAGGVEALEQLLRSVPADNGLAFVVVTHLPPNRESMLADILGRATPMPVADAKDGEKVEAEHVYILPPSAILTIEQGRLRLRHTGPADRERAPIDVFFNSLAEDQGEHAIGVVLSGGGHDGTLGIKAIKENGGLTIAQGANVSRPRFVEMPLSAVAGGFVDLELPVEDIPERVIAYVRNWGAFDPEKPGDVLANIHRLLRSRTGHDFSDYKERTFQRRVQRRMQVVQTTKLEEYAERLQKD
;
A
#
# COMPACT_ATOMS: atom_id res chain seq x y z
N MET A 1 14.49 -18.20 4.88
CA MET A 1 13.72 -17.75 3.70
C MET A 1 14.42 -16.51 3.18
N ALA A 2 14.61 -16.38 1.86
CA ALA A 2 15.11 -15.13 1.29
C ALA A 2 14.10 -14.00 1.64
N PRO A 3 14.57 -12.76 1.88
CA PRO A 3 13.66 -11.66 2.17
C PRO A 3 12.68 -11.46 1.01
N THR A 4 11.38 -11.42 1.32
CA THR A 4 10.33 -11.09 0.35
C THR A 4 10.52 -9.64 -0.09
N LEU A 5 10.56 -9.39 -1.40
CA LEU A 5 10.63 -8.05 -1.96
C LEU A 5 9.36 -7.26 -1.61
N PRO A 6 9.44 -6.10 -0.94
CA PRO A 6 8.30 -5.22 -0.73
C PRO A 6 7.82 -4.61 -2.04
N ILE A 7 6.53 -4.79 -2.36
CA ILE A 7 5.92 -4.22 -3.56
C ILE A 7 4.87 -3.17 -3.15
N VAL A 8 5.09 -1.94 -3.61
CA VAL A 8 4.21 -0.80 -3.40
C VAL A 8 3.35 -0.60 -4.65
N GLY A 9 2.08 -0.98 -4.56
CA GLY A 9 1.07 -0.63 -5.56
C GLY A 9 0.59 0.79 -5.34
N ILE A 10 0.68 1.63 -6.38
CA ILE A 10 0.24 3.02 -6.34
C ILE A 10 -0.91 3.23 -7.32
N GLY A 11 -2.05 3.66 -6.82
CA GLY A 11 -3.21 4.07 -7.60
C GLY A 11 -3.31 5.58 -7.70
N ALA A 12 -3.42 6.13 -8.92
CA ALA A 12 -3.67 7.56 -9.12
C ALA A 12 -4.52 7.83 -10.36
N SER A 13 -5.09 9.03 -10.46
CA SER A 13 -5.91 9.43 -11.61
C SER A 13 -5.70 10.93 -11.91
N ALA A 14 -6.77 11.73 -11.94
CA ALA A 14 -6.69 13.17 -12.14
C ALA A 14 -5.73 13.85 -11.12
N GLY A 15 -4.75 14.61 -11.61
CA GLY A 15 -3.70 15.22 -10.77
C GLY A 15 -2.72 14.23 -10.13
N GLY A 16 -2.74 12.96 -10.56
CA GLY A 16 -1.89 11.91 -10.05
C GLY A 16 -0.44 12.03 -10.50
N VAL A 17 -0.16 12.64 -11.67
CA VAL A 17 1.21 12.76 -12.20
C VAL A 17 2.07 13.63 -11.28
N GLU A 18 1.57 14.79 -10.86
CA GLU A 18 2.29 15.67 -9.95
C GLU A 18 2.54 15.01 -8.59
N ALA A 19 1.57 14.24 -8.08
CA ALA A 19 1.70 13.48 -6.84
C ALA A 19 2.74 12.35 -6.97
N LEU A 20 2.75 11.63 -8.09
CA LEU A 20 3.72 10.58 -8.40
C LEU A 20 5.14 11.14 -8.51
N GLU A 21 5.33 12.27 -9.21
CA GLU A 21 6.63 12.94 -9.29
C GLU A 21 7.13 13.35 -7.91
N GLN A 22 6.26 13.92 -7.07
CA GLN A 22 6.62 14.34 -5.71
C GLN A 22 6.98 13.13 -4.81
N LEU A 23 6.21 12.05 -4.91
CA LEU A 23 6.50 10.79 -4.22
C LEU A 23 7.88 10.27 -4.62
N LEU A 24 8.11 10.11 -5.92
CA LEU A 24 9.33 9.51 -6.47
C LEU A 24 10.59 10.34 -6.21
N ARG A 25 10.49 11.68 -6.18
CA ARG A 25 11.61 12.56 -5.78
C ARG A 25 12.02 12.37 -4.32
N SER A 26 11.10 11.88 -3.49
CA SER A 26 11.31 11.67 -2.06
C SER A 26 11.79 10.25 -1.74
N VAL A 27 11.92 9.38 -2.75
CA VAL A 27 12.44 8.02 -2.59
C VAL A 27 13.98 8.03 -2.64
N PRO A 28 14.69 7.55 -1.60
CA PRO A 28 16.15 7.40 -1.65
C PRO A 28 16.58 6.30 -2.64
N ALA A 29 17.79 6.39 -3.18
CA ALA A 29 18.27 5.46 -4.22
C ALA A 29 18.32 3.99 -3.75
N ASP A 30 18.82 3.73 -2.53
CA ASP A 30 18.89 2.40 -1.91
C ASP A 30 17.71 2.23 -0.94
N ASN A 31 16.52 2.00 -1.50
CA ASN A 31 15.27 1.87 -0.75
C ASN A 31 14.80 0.42 -0.61
N GLY A 32 15.26 -0.49 -1.47
CA GLY A 32 14.86 -1.90 -1.46
C GLY A 32 13.38 -2.17 -1.76
N LEU A 33 12.63 -1.21 -2.30
CA LEU A 33 11.21 -1.32 -2.65
C LEU A 33 11.06 -1.44 -4.17
N ALA A 34 9.98 -2.10 -4.61
CA ALA A 34 9.51 -1.99 -5.98
C ALA A 34 8.21 -1.20 -6.04
N PHE A 35 8.02 -0.39 -7.08
CA PHE A 35 6.82 0.43 -7.27
C PHE A 35 6.07 -0.01 -8.51
N VAL A 36 4.76 -0.23 -8.39
CA VAL A 36 3.88 -0.52 -9.51
C VAL A 36 2.78 0.55 -9.56
N VAL A 37 2.82 1.37 -10.59
CA VAL A 37 1.96 2.54 -10.77
C VAL A 37 0.82 2.19 -11.72
N VAL A 38 -0.40 2.26 -11.21
CA VAL A 38 -1.64 2.03 -11.94
C VAL A 38 -2.39 3.34 -12.03
N THR A 39 -2.54 3.84 -13.27
CA THR A 39 -3.24 5.11 -13.52
C THR A 39 -4.29 4.98 -14.61
N HIS A 40 -5.29 5.85 -14.56
CA HIS A 40 -6.27 5.98 -15.62
C HIS A 40 -5.64 6.68 -16.82
N LEU A 41 -5.16 5.90 -17.80
CA LEU A 41 -4.62 6.43 -19.04
C LEU A 41 -5.69 6.44 -20.15
N PRO A 42 -5.82 7.54 -20.92
CA PRO A 42 -6.69 7.53 -22.09
C PRO A 42 -6.14 6.56 -23.16
N PRO A 43 -6.98 5.71 -23.77
CA PRO A 43 -6.54 4.57 -24.60
C PRO A 43 -5.89 4.95 -25.94
N ASN A 44 -5.99 6.21 -26.37
CA ASN A 44 -5.62 6.66 -27.73
C ASN A 44 -4.33 7.48 -27.78
N ARG A 45 -3.47 7.41 -26.74
CA ARG A 45 -2.18 8.10 -26.73
C ARG A 45 -1.10 7.18 -26.19
N GLU A 46 0.06 7.20 -26.83
CA GLU A 46 1.28 6.72 -26.19
C GLU A 46 1.46 7.45 -24.86
N SER A 47 1.66 6.69 -23.80
CA SER A 47 1.86 7.23 -22.48
C SER A 47 3.29 7.73 -22.36
N MET A 48 3.46 9.04 -22.16
CA MET A 48 4.77 9.61 -21.80
C MET A 48 5.04 9.51 -20.29
N LEU A 49 4.22 8.76 -19.55
CA LEU A 49 4.28 8.74 -18.09
C LEU A 49 5.62 8.18 -17.58
N ALA A 50 6.13 7.11 -18.20
CA ALA A 50 7.43 6.56 -17.84
C ALA A 50 8.55 7.61 -18.01
N ASP A 51 8.56 8.34 -19.12
CA ASP A 51 9.54 9.41 -19.38
C ASP A 51 9.42 10.59 -18.42
N ILE A 52 8.20 10.97 -18.06
CA ILE A 52 7.94 12.06 -17.11
C ILE A 52 8.45 11.66 -15.72
N LEU A 53 8.04 10.48 -15.23
CA LEU A 53 8.42 10.00 -13.90
C LEU A 53 9.92 9.64 -13.83
N GLY A 54 10.52 9.18 -14.92
CA GLY A 54 11.96 8.91 -15.02
C GLY A 54 12.84 10.15 -14.82
N ARG A 55 12.29 11.36 -14.95
CA ARG A 55 13.01 12.61 -14.59
C ARG A 55 12.95 12.93 -13.10
N ALA A 56 12.02 12.31 -12.38
CA ALA A 56 11.76 12.57 -10.96
C ALA A 56 12.56 11.64 -10.04
N THR A 57 13.15 10.55 -10.55
CA THR A 57 13.86 9.56 -9.76
C THR A 57 15.06 8.97 -10.51
N PRO A 58 16.13 8.55 -9.82
CA PRO A 58 17.21 7.78 -10.43
C PRO A 58 16.85 6.32 -10.72
N MET A 59 15.73 5.82 -10.19
CA MET A 59 15.26 4.44 -10.43
C MET A 59 14.87 4.25 -11.89
N PRO A 60 15.10 3.06 -12.50
CA PRO A 60 14.54 2.73 -13.80
C PRO A 60 13.01 2.80 -13.77
N VAL A 61 12.45 3.57 -14.69
CA VAL A 61 11.00 3.69 -14.90
C VAL A 61 10.67 3.14 -16.27
N ALA A 62 9.76 2.16 -16.34
CA ALA A 62 9.36 1.54 -17.60
C ALA A 62 7.90 1.09 -17.57
N ASP A 63 7.30 0.98 -18.76
CA ASP A 63 6.01 0.31 -18.91
C ASP A 63 6.15 -1.17 -18.55
N ALA A 64 5.15 -1.67 -17.82
CA ALA A 64 5.09 -3.05 -17.40
C ALA A 64 4.96 -4.00 -18.59
N LYS A 65 5.56 -5.20 -18.48
CA LYS A 65 5.59 -6.25 -19.51
C LYS A 65 5.04 -7.56 -18.95
N ASP A 66 4.30 -8.29 -19.77
CA ASP A 66 3.72 -9.57 -19.35
C ASP A 66 4.80 -10.57 -18.96
N GLY A 67 4.61 -11.17 -17.80
CA GLY A 67 5.50 -12.18 -17.23
C GLY A 67 6.80 -11.62 -16.65
N GLU A 68 7.04 -10.31 -16.64
CA GLU A 68 8.29 -9.79 -16.08
C GLU A 68 8.32 -9.95 -14.55
N LYS A 69 9.50 -10.23 -14.00
CA LYS A 69 9.68 -10.36 -12.56
C LYS A 69 9.83 -8.94 -11.98
N VAL A 70 9.16 -8.70 -10.86
CA VAL A 70 9.32 -7.44 -10.13
C VAL A 70 10.69 -7.42 -9.45
N GLU A 71 11.45 -6.34 -9.67
CA GLU A 71 12.78 -6.11 -9.13
C GLU A 71 12.78 -4.91 -8.19
N ALA A 72 13.68 -4.94 -7.19
CA ALA A 72 13.87 -3.82 -6.28
C ALA A 72 14.34 -2.58 -7.06
N GLU A 73 13.98 -1.40 -6.55
CA GLU A 73 14.42 -0.10 -7.06
C GLU A 73 13.96 0.18 -8.49
N HIS A 74 12.85 -0.43 -8.90
CA HIS A 74 12.21 -0.23 -10.20
C HIS A 74 10.81 0.37 -10.03
N VAL A 75 10.40 1.13 -11.05
CA VAL A 75 9.04 1.67 -11.18
C VAL A 75 8.41 1.12 -12.45
N TYR A 76 7.35 0.35 -12.29
CA TYR A 76 6.59 -0.26 -13.38
C TYR A 76 5.29 0.49 -13.61
N ILE A 77 5.01 0.89 -14.85
CA ILE A 77 3.81 1.68 -15.21
C ILE A 77 2.82 0.78 -15.94
N LEU A 78 1.53 0.82 -15.56
CA LEU A 78 0.46 0.20 -16.36
C LEU A 78 0.47 0.80 -17.77
N PRO A 79 0.68 0.01 -18.85
CA PRO A 79 0.56 0.53 -20.21
C PRO A 79 -0.91 0.79 -20.60
N PRO A 80 -1.16 1.65 -21.62
CA PRO A 80 -2.50 1.89 -22.14
C PRO A 80 -3.18 0.61 -22.63
N SER A 81 -4.52 0.57 -22.55
CA SER A 81 -5.35 -0.53 -23.09
C SER A 81 -4.95 -1.92 -22.56
N ALA A 82 -4.59 -1.98 -21.28
CA ALA A 82 -4.25 -3.21 -20.58
C ALA A 82 -4.84 -3.22 -19.18
N ILE A 83 -4.94 -4.43 -18.63
CA ILE A 83 -5.15 -4.72 -17.22
C ILE A 83 -3.84 -5.30 -16.69
N LEU A 84 -3.42 -4.81 -15.54
CA LEU A 84 -2.23 -5.26 -14.83
C LEU A 84 -2.64 -5.99 -13.56
N THR A 85 -2.11 -7.20 -13.37
CA THR A 85 -2.17 -7.96 -12.12
C THR A 85 -0.79 -8.48 -11.77
N ILE A 86 -0.64 -9.11 -10.60
CA ILE A 86 0.59 -9.78 -10.18
C ILE A 86 0.31 -11.21 -9.73
N GLU A 87 1.22 -12.12 -10.05
CA GLU A 87 1.17 -13.53 -9.66
C GLU A 87 2.59 -14.06 -9.49
N GLN A 88 2.88 -14.65 -8.34
CA GLN A 88 4.20 -15.19 -7.96
C GLN A 88 5.33 -14.15 -8.12
N GLY A 89 5.06 -12.89 -7.75
CA GLY A 89 6.02 -11.79 -7.90
C GLY A 89 6.32 -11.40 -9.35
N ARG A 90 5.46 -11.81 -10.31
CA ARG A 90 5.55 -11.44 -11.72
C ARG A 90 4.35 -10.63 -12.17
N LEU A 91 4.59 -9.57 -12.93
CA LEU A 91 3.53 -8.77 -13.52
C LEU A 91 2.85 -9.55 -14.64
N ARG A 92 1.53 -9.52 -14.66
CA ARG A 92 0.70 -10.17 -15.67
C ARG A 92 -0.12 -9.12 -16.38
N LEU A 93 -0.05 -9.10 -17.71
CA LEU A 93 -0.76 -8.12 -18.52
C LEU A 93 -1.78 -8.81 -19.42
N ARG A 94 -3.00 -8.28 -19.39
CA ARG A 94 -4.07 -8.67 -20.32
C ARG A 94 -4.50 -7.45 -21.11
N HIS A 95 -4.32 -7.47 -22.43
CA HIS A 95 -4.80 -6.39 -23.29
C HIS A 95 -6.33 -6.34 -23.29
N THR A 96 -6.87 -5.12 -23.21
CA THR A 96 -8.31 -4.86 -23.25
C THR A 96 -8.73 -4.38 -24.62
N GLY A 97 -9.82 -4.96 -25.14
CA GLY A 97 -10.45 -4.45 -26.35
C GLY A 97 -11.31 -3.21 -26.07
N PRO A 98 -11.86 -2.56 -27.11
CA PRO A 98 -12.79 -1.42 -26.97
C PRO A 98 -14.05 -1.74 -26.14
N ALA A 99 -14.43 -3.02 -26.08
CA ALA A 99 -15.55 -3.53 -25.29
C ALA A 99 -15.18 -3.82 -23.82
N ASP A 100 -13.89 -3.96 -23.51
CA ASP A 100 -13.36 -4.34 -22.19
C ASP A 100 -12.95 -3.10 -21.39
N ARG A 101 -13.86 -2.13 -21.22
CA ARG A 101 -13.62 -1.06 -20.25
C ARG A 101 -13.73 -1.64 -18.83
N GLU A 102 -12.62 -2.21 -18.35
CA GLU A 102 -12.45 -2.56 -16.96
C GLU A 102 -12.71 -1.32 -16.11
N ARG A 103 -13.64 -1.43 -15.16
CA ARG A 103 -14.22 -0.27 -14.48
C ARG A 103 -13.37 0.26 -13.33
N ALA A 104 -12.29 -0.43 -12.97
CA ALA A 104 -11.49 -0.13 -11.78
C ALA A 104 -10.09 -0.80 -11.83
N PRO A 105 -9.17 -0.37 -12.73
CA PRO A 105 -7.86 -1.00 -12.87
C PRO A 105 -7.02 -0.98 -11.57
N ILE A 106 -7.20 0.03 -10.71
CA ILE A 106 -6.46 0.11 -9.44
C ILE A 106 -6.97 -0.96 -8.47
N ASP A 107 -8.29 -1.10 -8.31
CA ASP A 107 -8.89 -2.17 -7.51
C ASP A 107 -8.44 -3.56 -7.98
N VAL A 108 -8.43 -3.79 -9.30
CA VAL A 108 -7.99 -5.06 -9.88
C VAL A 108 -6.53 -5.37 -9.51
N PHE A 109 -5.63 -4.42 -9.70
CA PHE A 109 -4.22 -4.63 -9.36
C PHE A 109 -4.04 -4.85 -7.86
N PHE A 110 -4.64 -4.00 -7.02
CA PHE A 110 -4.53 -4.09 -5.56
C PHE A 110 -5.08 -5.40 -5.01
N ASN A 111 -6.18 -5.92 -5.57
CA ASN A 111 -6.69 -7.25 -5.21
C ASN A 111 -5.65 -8.34 -5.50
N SER A 112 -5.09 -8.37 -6.71
CA SER A 112 -4.06 -9.37 -7.06
C SER A 112 -2.78 -9.21 -6.22
N LEU A 113 -2.41 -7.97 -5.89
CA LEU A 113 -1.27 -7.67 -5.02
C LEU A 113 -1.50 -8.21 -3.61
N ALA A 114 -2.71 -8.04 -3.08
CA ALA A 114 -3.10 -8.56 -1.77
C ALA A 114 -3.07 -10.10 -1.73
N GLU A 115 -3.55 -10.76 -2.78
CA GLU A 115 -3.55 -12.23 -2.89
C GLU A 115 -2.12 -12.80 -3.01
N ASP A 116 -1.26 -12.14 -3.78
CA ASP A 116 0.09 -12.62 -4.06
C ASP A 116 1.08 -12.31 -2.92
N GLN A 117 1.07 -11.07 -2.41
CA GLN A 117 2.05 -10.59 -1.44
C GLN A 117 1.54 -10.66 0.01
N GLY A 118 0.24 -10.82 0.23
CA GLY A 118 -0.35 -10.98 1.55
C GLY A 118 -0.01 -9.82 2.48
N GLU A 119 0.71 -10.12 3.57
CA GLU A 119 1.14 -9.12 4.55
C GLU A 119 2.23 -8.17 4.06
N HIS A 120 2.89 -8.50 2.94
CA HIS A 120 3.93 -7.70 2.32
C HIS A 120 3.38 -6.77 1.23
N ALA A 121 2.07 -6.83 0.95
CA ALA A 121 1.39 -5.91 0.04
C ALA A 121 1.32 -4.50 0.65
N ILE A 122 1.67 -3.48 -0.14
CA ILE A 122 1.55 -2.07 0.26
C ILE A 122 0.71 -1.35 -0.80
N GLY A 123 -0.43 -0.80 -0.39
CA GLY A 123 -1.34 -0.05 -1.26
C GLY A 123 -1.33 1.43 -0.95
N VAL A 124 -1.10 2.26 -1.96
CA VAL A 124 -1.07 3.71 -1.85
C VAL A 124 -2.08 4.33 -2.82
N VAL A 125 -3.06 5.08 -2.31
CA VAL A 125 -4.00 5.84 -3.14
C VAL A 125 -3.64 7.32 -3.12
N LEU A 126 -3.34 7.87 -4.29
CA LEU A 126 -2.99 9.28 -4.50
C LEU A 126 -4.15 10.06 -5.14
N SER A 127 -3.91 11.34 -5.43
CA SER A 127 -4.83 12.24 -6.13
C SER A 127 -5.55 11.58 -7.31
N GLY A 128 -6.88 11.76 -7.34
CA GLY A 128 -7.72 11.23 -8.41
C GLY A 128 -9.21 11.46 -8.19
N GLY A 129 -9.98 11.30 -9.27
CA GLY A 129 -11.45 11.37 -9.27
C GLY A 129 -12.09 9.99 -9.10
N GLY A 130 -13.29 9.92 -8.52
CA GLY A 130 -14.02 8.67 -8.31
C GLY A 130 -13.57 7.87 -7.09
N HIS A 131 -13.73 6.54 -7.15
CA HIS A 131 -13.57 5.62 -6.02
C HIS A 131 -12.68 4.40 -6.32
N ASP A 132 -12.03 4.37 -7.49
CA ASP A 132 -11.14 3.25 -7.86
C ASP A 132 -9.93 3.22 -6.90
N GLY A 133 -9.59 2.02 -6.43
CA GLY A 133 -8.60 1.78 -5.39
C GLY A 133 -9.20 1.55 -4.00
N THR A 134 -10.45 1.95 -3.75
CA THR A 134 -11.10 1.78 -2.43
C THR A 134 -11.32 0.31 -2.08
N LEU A 135 -11.79 -0.51 -3.02
CA LEU A 135 -12.01 -1.94 -2.78
C LEU A 135 -10.67 -2.70 -2.74
N GLY A 136 -9.70 -2.28 -3.54
CA GLY A 136 -8.35 -2.80 -3.52
C GLY A 136 -7.63 -2.53 -2.19
N ILE A 137 -7.76 -1.31 -1.63
CA ILE A 137 -7.23 -0.97 -0.31
C ILE A 137 -7.85 -1.86 0.76
N LYS A 138 -9.17 -2.09 0.70
CA LYS A 138 -9.83 -3.05 1.58
C LYS A 138 -9.19 -4.45 1.48
N ALA A 139 -8.98 -4.96 0.27
CA ALA A 139 -8.39 -6.29 0.08
C ALA A 139 -6.94 -6.38 0.61
N ILE A 140 -6.11 -5.37 0.37
CA ILE A 140 -4.76 -5.27 0.95
C ILE A 140 -4.85 -5.29 2.47
N LYS A 141 -5.78 -4.51 3.06
CA LYS A 141 -5.97 -4.45 4.51
C LYS A 141 -6.45 -5.77 5.11
N GLU A 142 -7.33 -6.49 4.42
CA GLU A 142 -7.87 -7.78 4.88
C GLU A 142 -6.83 -8.90 4.84
N ASN A 143 -5.92 -8.87 3.86
CA ASN A 143 -4.70 -9.70 3.82
C ASN A 143 -3.60 -9.17 4.75
N GLY A 144 -3.83 -7.98 5.32
CA GLY A 144 -3.07 -7.35 6.37
C GLY A 144 -1.76 -6.72 5.90
N GLY A 145 -1.70 -6.35 4.63
CA GLY A 145 -0.74 -5.39 4.12
C GLY A 145 -0.95 -3.99 4.70
N LEU A 146 -0.10 -3.06 4.29
CA LEU A 146 -0.13 -1.65 4.69
C LEU A 146 -0.92 -0.83 3.68
N THR A 147 -1.80 0.04 4.17
CA THR A 147 -2.65 0.88 3.32
C THR A 147 -2.47 2.36 3.64
N ILE A 148 -2.23 3.16 2.61
CA ILE A 148 -1.92 4.58 2.75
C ILE A 148 -2.79 5.37 1.76
N ALA A 149 -3.34 6.49 2.21
CA ALA A 149 -3.96 7.47 1.34
C ALA A 149 -3.22 8.81 1.41
N GLN A 150 -3.17 9.54 0.30
CA GLN A 150 -2.64 10.91 0.29
C GLN A 150 -3.53 11.82 1.15
N GLY A 151 -2.95 12.39 2.20
CA GLY A 151 -3.61 13.26 3.17
C GLY A 151 -3.71 14.72 2.72
N ALA A 152 -4.61 15.46 3.36
CA ALA A 152 -4.92 16.86 3.03
C ALA A 152 -3.99 17.91 3.68
N ASN A 153 -2.74 17.57 4.00
CA ASN A 153 -1.77 18.49 4.61
C ASN A 153 -0.98 19.29 3.55
N VAL A 154 0.28 19.66 3.81
CA VAL A 154 1.10 20.60 3.03
C VAL A 154 1.05 20.35 1.51
N SER A 155 0.96 19.08 1.09
CA SER A 155 0.85 18.66 -0.31
C SER A 155 -0.50 17.97 -0.59
N ARG A 156 -1.57 18.77 -0.58
CA ARG A 156 -2.94 18.29 -0.82
C ARG A 156 -3.09 17.61 -2.17
N PRO A 157 -3.90 16.54 -2.28
CA PRO A 157 -4.25 15.99 -3.58
C PRO A 157 -5.02 17.04 -4.37
N ARG A 158 -4.66 17.19 -5.66
CA ARG A 158 -5.33 18.11 -6.58
C ARG A 158 -6.79 17.71 -6.79
N PHE A 159 -7.06 16.41 -6.75
CA PHE A 159 -8.39 15.81 -6.77
C PHE A 159 -8.53 14.86 -5.58
N VAL A 160 -9.47 15.19 -4.68
CA VAL A 160 -9.57 14.56 -3.36
C VAL A 160 -10.45 13.31 -3.33
N GLU A 161 -11.23 13.03 -4.39
CA GLU A 161 -12.29 12.01 -4.34
C GLU A 161 -11.75 10.61 -4.07
N MET A 162 -10.71 10.17 -4.79
CA MET A 162 -10.11 8.84 -4.60
C MET A 162 -9.52 8.66 -3.19
N PRO A 163 -8.61 9.53 -2.69
CA PRO A 163 -8.12 9.42 -1.33
C PRO A 163 -9.22 9.45 -0.26
N LEU A 164 -10.19 10.36 -0.39
CA LEU A 164 -11.31 10.45 0.55
C LEU A 164 -12.20 9.21 0.52
N SER A 165 -12.43 8.62 -0.66
CA SER A 165 -13.18 7.38 -0.79
C SER A 165 -12.47 6.22 -0.08
N ALA A 166 -11.16 6.10 -0.26
CA ALA A 166 -10.35 5.07 0.42
C ALA A 166 -10.40 5.23 1.94
N VAL A 167 -10.25 6.46 2.44
CA VAL A 167 -10.33 6.80 3.87
C VAL A 167 -11.72 6.51 4.45
N ALA A 168 -12.78 6.95 3.76
CA ALA A 168 -14.16 6.72 4.18
C ALA A 168 -14.53 5.23 4.21
N GLY A 169 -13.82 4.38 3.45
CA GLY A 169 -13.93 2.93 3.52
C GLY A 169 -13.49 2.34 4.85
N GLY A 170 -12.69 3.05 5.66
CA GLY A 170 -12.24 2.60 6.99
C GLY A 170 -11.09 1.59 6.96
N PHE A 171 -10.44 1.41 5.80
CA PHE A 171 -9.37 0.43 5.59
C PHE A 171 -7.99 1.06 5.35
N VAL A 172 -7.87 2.39 5.46
CA VAL A 172 -6.59 3.11 5.38
C VAL A 172 -5.93 3.13 6.76
N ASP A 173 -4.66 2.73 6.82
CA ASP A 173 -3.87 2.79 8.06
C ASP A 173 -3.29 4.17 8.31
N LEU A 174 -2.86 4.85 7.26
CA LEU A 174 -2.15 6.12 7.34
C LEU A 174 -2.63 7.10 6.28
N GLU A 175 -2.90 8.32 6.70
CA GLU A 175 -3.11 9.47 5.81
C GLU A 175 -1.90 10.39 5.92
N LEU A 176 -1.14 10.53 4.83
CA LEU A 176 0.16 11.21 4.86
C LEU A 176 0.30 12.22 3.71
N PRO A 177 1.05 13.33 3.91
CA PRO A 177 1.63 14.08 2.80
C PRO A 177 2.37 13.12 1.86
N VAL A 178 2.28 13.35 0.55
CA VAL A 178 2.80 12.43 -0.46
C VAL A 178 4.32 12.25 -0.37
N GLU A 179 5.03 13.31 0.04
CA GLU A 179 6.46 13.36 0.30
C GLU A 179 6.90 12.50 1.50
N ASP A 180 6.01 12.26 2.47
CA ASP A 180 6.32 11.48 3.68
C ASP A 180 6.07 9.97 3.49
N ILE A 181 5.36 9.60 2.41
CA ILE A 181 4.98 8.20 2.14
C ILE A 181 6.22 7.30 1.99
N PRO A 182 7.25 7.65 1.18
CA PRO A 182 8.42 6.78 1.00
C PRO A 182 9.14 6.47 2.31
N GLU A 183 9.45 7.49 3.12
CA GLU A 183 10.14 7.31 4.39
C GLU A 183 9.34 6.38 5.32
N ARG A 184 8.02 6.59 5.39
CA ARG A 184 7.15 5.74 6.21
C ARG A 184 7.15 4.29 5.75
N VAL A 185 7.06 4.05 4.44
CA VAL A 185 7.09 2.70 3.88
C VAL A 185 8.42 2.02 4.17
N ILE A 186 9.55 2.71 3.97
CA ILE A 186 10.88 2.17 4.25
C ILE A 186 11.02 1.82 5.74
N ALA A 187 10.57 2.70 6.64
CA ALA A 187 10.59 2.43 8.08
C ALA A 187 9.70 1.23 8.46
N TYR A 188 8.54 1.08 7.82
CA TYR A 188 7.65 -0.07 8.02
C TYR A 188 8.32 -1.38 7.58
N VAL A 189 8.91 -1.40 6.39
CA VAL A 189 9.59 -2.56 5.80
C VAL A 189 10.82 -2.98 6.60
N ARG A 190 11.65 -2.02 7.04
CA ARG A 190 12.84 -2.31 7.88
C ARG A 190 12.49 -3.02 9.18
N ASN A 191 11.27 -2.85 9.67
CA ASN A 191 10.78 -3.49 10.88
C ASN A 191 10.03 -4.81 10.61
N TRP A 192 10.00 -5.30 9.37
CA TRP A 192 9.48 -6.63 9.05
C TRP A 192 10.29 -7.71 9.78
N GLY A 193 9.63 -8.42 10.69
CA GLY A 193 10.27 -9.48 11.47
C GLY A 193 11.12 -9.00 12.66
N ALA A 194 11.20 -7.70 12.95
CA ALA A 194 12.00 -7.14 14.06
C ALA A 194 11.40 -7.37 15.46
N PHE A 195 10.33 -8.17 15.59
CA PHE A 195 9.73 -8.51 16.87
C PHE A 195 10.18 -9.92 17.31
N ASP A 196 11.03 -9.97 18.34
CA ASP A 196 11.41 -11.20 19.02
C ASP A 196 10.35 -11.54 20.10
N PRO A 197 9.64 -12.68 20.00
CA PRO A 197 8.49 -13.00 20.85
C PRO A 197 8.87 -13.56 22.22
N GLU A 198 9.92 -13.08 22.88
CA GLU A 198 10.21 -13.49 24.25
C GLU A 198 9.15 -12.95 25.23
N LYS A 199 8.13 -13.80 25.43
CA LYS A 199 7.06 -13.82 26.46
C LYS A 199 6.22 -12.54 26.62
N PRO A 200 5.22 -12.33 25.74
CA PRO A 200 4.27 -11.23 25.84
C PRO A 200 2.92 -11.61 26.49
N GLY A 201 2.78 -12.80 27.09
CA GLY A 201 1.48 -13.39 27.48
C GLY A 201 0.58 -12.45 28.31
N ASP A 202 1.14 -11.81 29.34
CA ASP A 202 0.35 -10.93 30.22
C ASP A 202 -0.04 -9.61 29.54
N VAL A 203 0.82 -9.07 28.67
CA VAL A 203 0.57 -7.82 27.96
C VAL A 203 -0.40 -8.03 26.80
N LEU A 204 -0.31 -9.14 26.07
CA LEU A 204 -1.31 -9.52 25.06
C LEU A 204 -2.68 -9.76 25.71
N ALA A 205 -2.73 -10.44 26.85
CA ALA A 205 -3.97 -10.61 27.62
C ALA A 205 -4.55 -9.27 28.11
N ASN A 206 -3.70 -8.30 28.43
CA ASN A 206 -4.14 -6.93 28.73
C ASN A 206 -4.73 -6.24 27.49
N ILE A 207 -4.08 -6.34 26.33
CA ILE A 207 -4.58 -5.78 25.06
C ILE A 207 -5.92 -6.43 24.68
N HIS A 208 -6.09 -7.75 24.84
CA HIS A 208 -7.37 -8.44 24.66
C HIS A 208 -8.49 -7.80 25.51
N ARG A 209 -8.23 -7.57 26.80
CA ARG A 209 -9.20 -6.95 27.70
C ARG A 209 -9.53 -5.51 27.31
N LEU A 210 -8.53 -4.72 26.93
CA LEU A 210 -8.71 -3.33 26.47
C LEU A 210 -9.55 -3.27 25.19
N LEU A 211 -9.27 -4.14 24.21
CA LEU A 211 -10.06 -4.19 22.98
C LEU A 211 -11.50 -4.63 23.24
N ARG A 212 -11.70 -5.62 24.12
CA ARG A 212 -13.05 -6.06 24.50
C ARG A 212 -13.83 -4.96 25.21
N SER A 213 -13.20 -4.21 26.12
CA SER A 213 -13.88 -3.14 26.86
C SER A 213 -14.21 -1.93 25.99
N ARG A 214 -13.35 -1.56 25.04
CA ARG A 214 -13.55 -0.37 24.18
C ARG A 214 -14.37 -0.65 22.93
N THR A 215 -14.21 -1.81 22.31
CA THR A 215 -14.84 -2.13 21.01
C THR A 215 -15.97 -3.15 21.12
N GLY A 216 -16.13 -3.80 22.27
CA GLY A 216 -17.07 -4.91 22.46
C GLY A 216 -16.66 -6.22 21.78
N HIS A 217 -15.59 -6.24 20.98
CA HIS A 217 -15.14 -7.43 20.26
C HIS A 217 -14.26 -8.31 21.16
N ASP A 218 -14.67 -9.57 21.31
CA ASP A 218 -13.89 -10.56 22.03
C ASP A 218 -12.97 -11.32 21.08
N PHE A 219 -11.65 -11.20 21.32
CA PHE A 219 -10.63 -11.90 20.54
C PHE A 219 -10.10 -13.14 21.26
N SER A 220 -10.64 -13.52 22.42
CA SER A 220 -10.12 -14.65 23.22
C SER A 220 -10.15 -16.00 22.50
N ASP A 221 -11.02 -16.17 21.50
CA ASP A 221 -11.07 -17.38 20.64
C ASP A 221 -10.11 -17.33 19.44
N TYR A 222 -9.39 -16.23 19.20
CA TYR A 222 -8.39 -16.17 18.15
C TYR A 222 -7.15 -16.99 18.51
N LYS A 223 -6.55 -17.64 17.51
CA LYS A 223 -5.21 -18.21 17.67
C LYS A 223 -4.24 -17.12 18.13
N GLU A 224 -3.59 -17.32 19.26
CA GLU A 224 -2.71 -16.33 19.92
C GLU A 224 -1.66 -15.75 18.96
N ARG A 225 -1.03 -16.59 18.13
CA ARG A 225 -0.08 -16.15 17.08
C ARG A 225 -0.70 -15.20 16.05
N THR A 226 -1.97 -15.39 15.68
CA THR A 226 -2.67 -14.52 14.73
C THR A 226 -2.98 -13.17 15.37
N PHE A 227 -3.43 -13.16 16.62
CA PHE A 227 -3.68 -11.94 17.35
C PHE A 227 -2.40 -11.15 17.59
N GLN A 228 -1.34 -11.82 18.03
CA GLN A 228 -0.02 -11.23 18.24
C GLN A 228 0.52 -10.59 16.96
N ARG A 229 0.42 -11.26 15.79
CA ARG A 229 0.81 -10.66 14.50
C ARG A 229 0.00 -9.43 14.15
N ARG A 230 -1.31 -9.42 14.43
CA ARG A 230 -2.18 -8.24 14.20
C ARG A 230 -1.81 -7.07 15.11
N VAL A 231 -1.54 -7.33 16.38
CA VAL A 231 -1.07 -6.35 17.35
C VAL A 231 0.28 -5.78 16.91
N GLN A 232 1.25 -6.63 16.55
CA GLN A 232 2.57 -6.20 16.04
C GLN A 232 2.46 -5.31 14.80
N ARG A 233 1.56 -5.60 13.87
CA ARG A 233 1.37 -4.74 12.69
C ARG A 233 0.78 -3.39 13.08
N ARG A 234 -0.19 -3.36 14.00
CA ARG A 234 -0.70 -2.10 14.53
C ARG A 234 0.41 -1.31 15.22
N MET A 235 1.27 -1.97 15.99
CA MET A 235 2.46 -1.37 16.59
C MET A 235 3.40 -0.76 15.54
N GLN A 236 3.69 -1.46 14.45
CA GLN A 236 4.51 -0.96 13.34
C GLN A 236 3.88 0.27 12.67
N VAL A 237 2.56 0.26 12.44
CA VAL A 237 1.83 1.40 11.87
C VAL A 237 1.95 2.64 12.77
N VAL A 238 1.83 2.45 14.09
CA VAL A 238 1.90 3.53 15.08
C VAL A 238 3.32 3.82 15.60
N GLN A 239 4.34 3.16 15.04
CA GLN A 239 5.77 3.29 15.34
C GLN A 239 6.15 2.98 16.81
N THR A 240 5.50 2.00 17.44
CA THR A 240 5.90 1.51 18.77
C THR A 240 6.66 0.21 18.65
N THR A 241 7.83 0.10 19.28
CA THR A 241 8.65 -1.12 19.23
C THR A 241 8.41 -2.04 20.42
N LYS A 242 7.84 -1.51 21.52
CA LYS A 242 7.50 -2.28 22.73
C LYS A 242 6.01 -2.48 22.89
N LEU A 243 5.62 -3.67 23.33
CA LEU A 243 4.22 -4.07 23.45
C LEU A 243 3.51 -3.31 24.58
N GLU A 244 4.24 -2.97 25.64
CA GLU A 244 3.77 -2.18 26.78
C GLU A 244 3.43 -0.75 26.36
N GLU A 245 4.31 -0.11 25.58
CA GLU A 245 4.08 1.24 25.03
C GLU A 245 2.83 1.28 24.14
N TYR A 246 2.59 0.20 23.38
CA TYR A 246 1.38 0.05 22.59
C TYR A 246 0.12 -0.13 23.44
N ALA A 247 0.18 -0.95 24.49
CA ALA A 247 -0.92 -1.13 25.43
C ALA A 247 -1.29 0.17 26.17
N GLU A 248 -0.29 0.98 26.57
CA GLU A 248 -0.51 2.30 27.15
C GLU A 248 -1.16 3.28 26.18
N ARG A 249 -0.78 3.23 24.90
CA ARG A 249 -1.41 4.06 23.86
C ARG A 249 -2.88 3.68 23.65
N LEU A 250 -3.18 2.39 23.57
CA LEU A 250 -4.56 1.89 23.48
C LEU A 250 -5.43 2.28 24.69
N GLN A 251 -4.84 2.58 25.85
CA GLN A 251 -5.59 3.10 26.99
C GLN A 251 -5.97 4.58 26.84
N LYS A 252 -5.23 5.35 26.03
CA LYS A 252 -5.42 6.80 25.86
C LYS A 252 -6.32 7.13 24.67
N ASP A 253 -6.33 6.29 23.63
CA ASP A 253 -7.21 6.36 22.45
C ASP A 253 -8.62 5.84 22.76
#